data_AF-G4HAN5-F1
#
_entry.id   AF-G4HAN5-F1
#
_cell.length_a   1.000
_cell.length_b   1.000
_cell.length_c   1.000
_cell.angle_alpha   90.00
_cell.angle_beta   90.00
_cell.angle_gamma   90.00
#
_symmetry.space_group_name_H-M   'P 1'
#
loop_
_entity.id
_entity.type
_entity.pdbx_description
1 polymer ?
#
loop_
_entity_poly.entity_id
_entity_poly.type
_entity_poly.pdbx_seq_one_letter_code
_entity_poly.pdbx_strand_id
1 'polypeptide(L)'
;MEATADKRTDWDEMEDSELVIRAQAGEREAFGELVRRHRAKVYGYARAITQESYLAEDIVQDALLRAFLHLSKLVDAERFLPWMQRIVRNQAYTRLKARPTLQEQTFTELEGGGRLSGQEDGEWNDLDRILFRLNRTANEAAASANAPEEKLLQKETLHSLTDIIHCLKPRERMIFESHFFDQLSPQEIAKLFQLSSANVYQIISRSRKKVIQEKIRVTVDSYMKTRRDMGIMSKRILDYGKEFHETGTWTTAADVIYKMLRYTDRKLSLPMVMGLTGHAFRINIVPKSVHIAGPTGYNFSEVLPRGLHNIGFHAKVIDGMSPNIGENSNLLDPSLTGKDAMGKRSIHRELPRALDLIHRSLDQGIPVLAWDLFFPEFGTVYGYDDETRLLYAEECGKVETLPFDHLGRSVLEEIFVLAIDGKVDLTLKQQLRLSLESAIEHYEGRESAIPANCVKGLAAYDAWLEALEGGAIEPNGHAYNIAVLRDARYYGAEFFKELKQAWPLEEKSEELTRHFDEASALYQGMHEKLDELHRLFPFPQGGQPNDPLAVREARGLVEGIKPLESQVLECMKEILALIGD
;
A
#
# COMPACT_ATOMS: atom_id res chain seq x y z
N MET A 1 -49.07 36.64 -48.42
CA MET A 1 -48.07 36.67 -47.34
C MET A 1 -48.82 37.02 -46.06
N GLU A 2 -49.37 36.00 -45.39
CA GLU A 2 -49.93 36.15 -44.05
C GLU A 2 -48.82 35.82 -43.05
N ALA A 3 -48.39 36.84 -42.32
CA ALA A 3 -47.45 36.72 -41.22
C ALA A 3 -48.18 36.05 -40.05
N THR A 4 -47.80 34.81 -39.74
CA THR A 4 -48.21 34.10 -38.53
C THR A 4 -47.65 34.82 -37.31
N ALA A 5 -48.55 35.35 -36.49
CA ALA A 5 -48.25 35.94 -35.20
C ALA A 5 -47.56 34.92 -34.28
N ASP A 6 -46.36 35.28 -33.85
CA ASP A 6 -45.55 34.53 -32.88
C ASP A 6 -46.22 34.58 -31.50
N LYS A 7 -46.72 33.43 -31.04
CA LYS A 7 -47.19 33.26 -29.65
C LYS A 7 -45.96 33.29 -28.77
N ARG A 8 -45.66 34.42 -28.13
CA ARG A 8 -44.78 34.45 -26.95
C ARG A 8 -45.40 33.53 -25.89
N THR A 9 -44.86 32.32 -25.76
CA THR A 9 -45.19 31.42 -24.65
C THR A 9 -44.76 32.10 -23.37
N ASP A 10 -45.72 32.42 -22.50
CA ASP A 10 -45.44 33.03 -21.20
C ASP A 10 -44.98 31.94 -20.22
N TRP A 11 -43.69 31.62 -20.28
CA TRP A 11 -43.08 30.60 -19.43
C TRP A 11 -43.14 30.95 -17.94
N ASP A 12 -43.27 32.24 -17.59
CA ASP A 12 -43.34 32.72 -16.22
C ASP A 12 -44.68 32.38 -15.54
N GLU A 13 -45.75 32.17 -16.30
CA GLU A 13 -47.09 31.83 -15.78
C GLU A 13 -47.37 30.31 -15.74
N MET A 14 -46.48 29.48 -16.31
CA MET A 14 -46.68 28.03 -16.39
C MET A 14 -46.27 27.32 -15.10
N GLU A 15 -47.03 26.29 -14.72
CA GLU A 15 -46.71 25.42 -13.58
C GLU A 15 -45.45 24.58 -13.84
N ASP A 16 -44.70 24.27 -12.77
CA ASP A 16 -43.43 23.54 -12.89
C ASP A 16 -43.61 22.16 -13.54
N SER A 17 -44.75 21.48 -13.33
CA SER A 17 -45.05 20.19 -13.95
C SER A 17 -45.20 20.26 -15.47
N GLU A 18 -45.81 21.34 -15.99
CA GLU A 18 -45.96 21.58 -17.42
C GLU A 18 -44.62 21.97 -18.07
N LEU A 19 -43.81 22.78 -17.37
CA LEU A 19 -42.44 23.10 -17.80
C LEU A 19 -41.57 21.84 -17.89
N VAL A 20 -41.71 20.89 -16.97
CA VAL A 20 -40.99 19.62 -17.00
C VAL A 20 -41.38 18.79 -18.21
N ILE A 21 -42.69 18.65 -18.50
CA ILE A 21 -43.18 17.87 -19.65
C ILE A 21 -42.64 18.43 -20.97
N ARG A 22 -42.61 19.76 -21.12
CA ARG A 22 -42.07 20.42 -22.33
C ARG A 22 -40.56 20.34 -22.42
N ALA A 23 -39.86 20.47 -21.30
CA ALA A 23 -38.42 20.26 -21.25
C ALA A 23 -38.04 18.80 -21.56
N GLN A 24 -38.86 17.81 -21.17
CA GLN A 24 -38.71 16.41 -21.57
C GLN A 24 -38.92 16.19 -23.08
N ALA A 25 -39.80 16.99 -23.71
CA ALA A 25 -40.01 17.01 -25.16
C ALA A 25 -38.88 17.72 -25.94
N GLY A 26 -37.87 18.26 -25.25
CA GLY A 26 -36.69 18.88 -25.85
C GLY A 26 -36.74 20.40 -25.98
N GLU A 27 -37.77 21.07 -25.45
CA GLU A 27 -37.87 22.53 -25.43
C GLU A 27 -36.92 23.12 -24.37
N ARG A 28 -35.81 23.71 -24.82
CA ARG A 28 -34.70 24.16 -23.95
C ARG A 28 -35.09 25.36 -23.11
N GLU A 29 -35.97 26.20 -23.64
CA GLU A 29 -36.51 27.40 -23.00
C GLU A 29 -37.32 27.04 -21.74
N ALA A 30 -38.09 25.94 -21.79
CA ALA A 30 -38.84 25.43 -20.65
C ALA A 30 -37.91 24.93 -19.51
N PHE A 31 -36.79 24.29 -19.87
CA PHE A 31 -35.77 23.92 -18.89
C PHE A 31 -35.07 25.15 -18.30
N GLY A 32 -34.75 26.14 -19.14
CA GLY A 32 -34.17 27.41 -18.70
C GLY A 32 -35.00 28.09 -17.62
N GLU A 33 -36.32 28.06 -17.77
CA GLU A 33 -37.24 28.63 -16.78
C GLU A 33 -37.29 27.82 -15.47
N LEU A 34 -37.32 26.49 -15.54
CA LEU A 34 -37.19 25.62 -14.35
C LEU A 34 -35.90 25.91 -13.57
N VAL A 35 -34.78 26.07 -14.29
CA VAL A 35 -33.50 26.41 -13.67
C VAL A 35 -33.56 27.79 -13.02
N ARG A 36 -34.09 28.80 -13.71
CA ARG A 36 -34.23 30.17 -13.18
C ARG A 36 -35.00 30.19 -11.86
N ARG A 37 -36.12 29.47 -11.77
CA ARG A 37 -36.98 29.40 -10.58
C ARG A 37 -36.34 28.68 -9.39
N HIS A 38 -35.61 27.60 -9.65
CA HIS A 38 -35.15 26.70 -8.60
C HIS A 38 -33.69 26.86 -8.21
N ARG A 39 -32.87 27.52 -9.05
CA ARG A 39 -31.41 27.69 -8.83
C ARG A 39 -31.08 28.24 -7.44
N ALA A 40 -31.78 29.27 -6.98
CA ALA A 40 -31.55 29.86 -5.65
C ALA A 40 -31.83 28.87 -4.52
N LYS A 41 -32.90 28.06 -4.63
CA LYS A 41 -33.27 27.05 -3.63
C LYS A 41 -32.26 25.90 -3.58
N VAL A 42 -31.82 25.42 -4.75
CA VAL A 42 -30.83 24.33 -4.82
C VAL A 42 -29.43 24.78 -4.44
N TYR A 43 -29.07 26.04 -4.70
CA TYR A 43 -27.85 26.66 -4.19
C TYR A 43 -27.87 26.80 -2.67
N GLY A 44 -28.99 27.28 -2.09
CA GLY A 44 -29.16 27.30 -0.64
C GLY A 44 -29.02 25.92 -0.02
N TYR A 45 -29.56 24.89 -0.68
CA TYR A 45 -29.46 23.50 -0.24
C TYR A 45 -28.03 22.95 -0.36
N ALA A 46 -27.32 23.19 -1.47
CA ALA A 46 -25.93 22.80 -1.64
C ALA A 46 -25.03 23.46 -0.59
N ARG A 47 -25.23 24.76 -0.35
CA ARG A 47 -24.47 25.55 0.64
C ARG A 47 -24.72 25.07 2.08
N ALA A 48 -25.95 24.63 2.39
CA ALA A 48 -26.24 24.04 3.70
C ALA A 48 -25.47 22.73 3.93
N ILE A 49 -25.16 21.99 2.87
CA ILE A 49 -24.41 20.73 2.94
C ILE A 49 -22.90 20.99 2.94
N THR A 50 -22.41 21.90 2.10
CA THR A 50 -20.97 22.11 1.89
C THR A 50 -20.34 23.12 2.84
N GLN A 51 -21.15 24.00 3.44
CA GLN A 51 -20.73 25.17 4.23
C GLN A 51 -19.76 26.14 3.51
N GLU A 52 -19.53 25.93 2.21
CA GLU A 52 -18.62 26.73 1.37
C GLU A 52 -19.31 27.18 0.09
N SER A 53 -19.28 28.49 -0.17
CA SER A 53 -20.00 29.10 -1.30
C SER A 53 -19.43 28.70 -2.67
N TYR A 54 -18.11 28.62 -2.81
CA TYR A 54 -17.46 28.24 -4.08
C TYR A 54 -17.76 26.79 -4.45
N LEU A 55 -17.69 25.89 -3.48
CA LEU A 55 -18.00 24.47 -3.66
C LEU A 55 -19.48 24.24 -3.96
N ALA A 56 -20.37 24.98 -3.28
CA ALA A 56 -21.81 24.93 -3.53
C ALA A 56 -22.16 25.33 -4.97
N GLU A 57 -21.52 26.37 -5.51
CA GLU A 57 -21.77 26.82 -6.88
C GLU A 57 -21.36 25.76 -7.91
N ASP A 58 -20.20 25.14 -7.73
CA ASP A 58 -19.68 24.09 -8.60
C ASP A 58 -20.57 22.83 -8.57
N ILE A 59 -21.04 22.44 -7.38
CA ILE A 59 -22.02 21.36 -7.20
C ILE A 59 -23.34 21.66 -7.90
N VAL A 60 -23.84 22.90 -7.80
CA VAL A 60 -25.08 23.31 -8.46
C VAL A 60 -24.91 23.26 -9.97
N GLN A 61 -23.78 23.72 -10.52
CA GLN A 61 -23.51 23.63 -11.96
C GLN A 61 -23.47 22.18 -12.45
N ASP A 62 -22.72 21.30 -11.78
CA ASP A 62 -22.68 19.87 -12.10
C ASP A 62 -24.06 19.22 -11.99
N ALA A 63 -24.84 19.60 -10.98
CA ALA A 63 -26.18 19.07 -10.77
C ALA A 63 -27.16 19.55 -11.85
N LEU A 64 -27.11 20.81 -12.27
CA LEU A 64 -27.97 21.36 -13.32
C LEU A 64 -27.69 20.72 -14.68
N LEU A 65 -26.42 20.46 -15.00
CA LEU A 65 -26.04 19.72 -16.20
C LEU A 65 -26.62 18.29 -16.18
N ARG A 66 -26.54 17.61 -15.04
CA ARG A 66 -27.12 16.26 -14.86
C ARG A 66 -28.64 16.27 -14.93
N ALA A 67 -29.28 17.30 -14.37
CA ALA A 67 -30.72 17.46 -14.44
C ALA A 67 -31.17 17.65 -15.89
N PHE A 68 -30.43 18.41 -16.69
CA PHE A 68 -30.70 18.54 -18.12
C PHE A 68 -30.60 17.19 -18.86
N LEU A 69 -29.55 16.41 -18.58
CA LEU A 69 -29.30 15.13 -19.26
C LEU A 69 -30.27 14.01 -18.85
N HIS A 70 -30.82 14.06 -17.64
CA HIS A 70 -31.65 12.98 -17.08
C HIS A 70 -33.11 13.35 -16.87
N LEU A 71 -33.54 14.53 -17.33
CA LEU A 71 -34.91 15.01 -17.15
C LEU A 71 -35.96 14.05 -17.74
N SER A 72 -35.64 13.38 -18.85
CA SER A 72 -36.50 12.37 -19.50
C SER A 72 -36.78 11.13 -18.64
N LYS A 73 -36.02 10.90 -17.57
CA LYS A 73 -36.22 9.79 -16.63
C LYS A 73 -37.10 10.16 -15.42
N LEU A 74 -37.50 11.44 -15.30
CA LEU A 74 -38.37 11.89 -14.22
C LEU A 74 -39.81 11.43 -14.50
N VAL A 75 -40.26 10.41 -13.76
CA VAL A 75 -41.58 9.77 -13.94
C VAL A 75 -42.74 10.64 -13.45
N ASP A 76 -42.48 11.51 -12.46
CA ASP A 76 -43.48 12.40 -11.86
C ASP A 76 -43.01 13.86 -11.98
N ALA A 77 -43.65 14.60 -12.87
CA ALA A 77 -43.31 15.98 -13.20
C ALA A 77 -43.49 16.96 -12.03
N GLU A 78 -44.38 16.64 -11.07
CA GLU A 78 -44.63 17.48 -9.89
C GLU A 78 -43.46 17.41 -8.88
N ARG A 79 -42.55 16.44 -9.03
CA ARG A 79 -41.44 16.20 -8.09
C ARG A 79 -40.10 16.74 -8.55
N PHE A 80 -40.10 17.68 -9.49
CA PHE A 80 -38.87 18.25 -10.04
C PHE A 80 -37.92 18.80 -8.99
N LEU A 81 -38.41 19.65 -8.06
CA LEU A 81 -37.57 20.25 -7.02
C LEU A 81 -37.01 19.20 -6.04
N PRO A 82 -37.80 18.27 -5.47
CA PRO A 82 -37.26 17.15 -4.67
C PRO A 82 -36.24 16.28 -5.42
N TRP A 83 -36.47 16.02 -6.71
CA TRP A 83 -35.55 15.27 -7.56
C TRP A 83 -34.24 16.03 -7.80
N MET A 84 -34.32 17.32 -8.08
CA MET A 84 -33.17 18.22 -8.25
C MET A 84 -32.35 18.34 -6.96
N GLN A 85 -33.00 18.47 -5.81
CA GLN A 85 -32.34 18.46 -4.50
C GLN A 85 -31.59 17.15 -4.25
N ARG A 86 -32.13 16.01 -4.69
CA ARG A 86 -31.44 14.72 -4.58
C ARG A 86 -30.18 14.66 -5.43
N ILE A 87 -30.20 15.18 -6.67
CA ILE A 87 -29.01 15.26 -7.53
C ILE A 87 -27.93 16.11 -6.86
N VAL A 88 -28.32 17.29 -6.35
CA VAL A 88 -27.44 18.23 -5.63
C VAL A 88 -26.83 17.59 -4.39
N ARG A 89 -27.64 16.91 -3.58
CA ARG A 89 -27.18 16.20 -2.38
C ARG A 89 -26.12 15.16 -2.72
N ASN A 90 -26.37 14.36 -3.75
CA ASN A 90 -25.43 13.31 -4.16
C ASN A 90 -24.11 13.93 -4.65
N GLN A 91 -24.16 14.99 -5.46
CA GLN A 91 -22.95 15.70 -5.89
C GLN A 91 -22.19 16.33 -4.72
N ALA A 92 -22.91 16.90 -3.76
CA ALA A 92 -22.32 17.48 -2.56
C ALA A 92 -21.57 16.43 -1.72
N TYR A 93 -22.18 15.27 -1.46
CA TYR A 93 -21.51 14.20 -0.73
C TYR A 93 -20.33 13.59 -1.49
N THR A 94 -20.44 13.43 -2.82
CA THR A 94 -19.30 12.98 -3.64
C THR A 94 -18.13 13.97 -3.58
N ARG A 95 -18.40 15.27 -3.64
CA ARG A 95 -17.37 16.33 -3.54
C ARG A 95 -16.76 16.43 -2.15
N LEU A 96 -17.56 16.27 -1.09
CA LEU A 96 -17.07 16.29 0.29
C LEU A 96 -16.23 15.05 0.62
N LYS A 97 -16.58 13.88 0.09
CA LYS A 97 -15.76 12.65 0.21
C LYS A 97 -14.41 12.71 -0.52
N ALA A 98 -14.27 13.59 -1.51
CA ALA A 98 -13.05 13.76 -2.29
C ALA A 98 -12.02 14.73 -1.65
N ARG A 99 -12.32 15.30 -0.48
CA ARG A 99 -11.37 16.15 0.26
C ARG A 99 -10.53 15.32 1.24
N PRO A 100 -9.19 15.49 1.27
CA PRO A 100 -8.40 14.98 2.38
C PRO A 100 -8.58 15.92 3.58
N THR A 101 -9.01 15.36 4.71
CA THR A 101 -9.11 15.95 6.07
C THR A 101 -10.41 16.68 6.43
N LEU A 102 -11.33 15.97 7.09
CA LEU A 102 -11.68 16.11 8.52
C LEU A 102 -12.82 15.12 8.80
N GLN A 103 -12.52 14.10 9.62
CA GLN A 103 -13.50 13.16 10.13
C GLN A 103 -14.52 13.88 11.01
N GLU A 104 -15.74 14.03 10.53
CA GLU A 104 -16.92 13.96 11.39
C GLU A 104 -17.80 12.82 10.89
N GLN A 105 -17.75 11.72 11.63
CA GLN A 105 -18.57 10.53 11.41
C GLN A 105 -20.04 10.91 11.55
N THR A 106 -20.81 10.67 10.49
CA THR A 106 -22.27 10.87 10.54
C THR A 106 -22.90 9.72 11.33
N PHE A 107 -23.91 10.06 12.12
CA PHE A 107 -24.64 9.24 13.11
C PHE A 107 -25.32 7.93 12.60
N THR A 108 -24.99 7.46 11.40
CA THR A 108 -25.57 6.25 10.77
C THR A 108 -24.66 5.01 10.86
N GLU A 109 -23.45 5.13 11.43
CA GLU A 109 -22.53 4.00 11.64
C GLU A 109 -22.82 3.17 12.91
N LEU A 110 -23.85 3.50 13.69
CA LEU A 110 -24.14 2.83 14.97
C LEU A 110 -25.04 1.59 14.88
N GLU A 111 -25.55 1.19 13.71
CA GLU A 111 -26.34 -0.04 13.61
C GLU A 111 -25.94 -0.91 12.42
N GLY A 112 -24.92 -1.76 12.62
CA GLY A 112 -24.58 -2.85 11.72
C GLY A 112 -23.10 -3.20 11.73
N GLY A 113 -22.69 -4.09 12.64
CA GLY A 113 -21.30 -4.39 12.96
C GLY A 113 -20.43 -4.96 11.84
N GLY A 114 -19.13 -4.68 11.95
CA GLY A 114 -18.05 -5.24 11.15
C GLY A 114 -17.14 -4.16 10.58
N ARG A 115 -16.17 -3.67 11.36
CA ARG A 115 -15.12 -2.77 10.89
C ARG A 115 -14.32 -3.46 9.78
N LEU A 116 -14.38 -2.92 8.57
CA LEU A 116 -13.42 -3.18 7.50
C LEU A 116 -12.63 -1.89 7.23
N SER A 117 -11.34 -2.09 7.01
CA SER A 117 -10.23 -1.14 6.92
C SER A 117 -10.46 0.09 6.04
N GLY A 118 -10.06 1.27 6.55
CA GLY A 118 -10.16 2.58 5.90
C GLY A 118 -9.22 2.84 4.70
N GLN A 119 -8.75 1.80 4.01
CA GLN A 119 -7.93 1.90 2.79
C GLN A 119 -8.77 1.71 1.51
N GLU A 120 -9.98 1.14 1.62
CA GLU A 120 -10.83 0.85 0.46
C GLU A 120 -11.52 2.09 -0.15
N ASP A 121 -11.72 3.17 0.61
CA ASP A 121 -12.52 4.34 0.20
C ASP A 121 -11.89 5.15 -0.96
N GLY A 122 -10.56 5.15 -1.07
CA GLY A 122 -9.86 5.81 -2.19
C GLY A 122 -10.04 5.10 -3.53
N GLU A 123 -10.03 3.76 -3.53
CA GLU A 123 -10.16 2.92 -4.73
C GLU A 123 -11.57 2.96 -5.34
N TRP A 124 -12.59 3.05 -4.48
CA TRP A 124 -13.98 3.27 -4.90
C TRP A 124 -14.10 4.53 -5.74
N ASN A 125 -13.51 5.63 -5.26
CA ASN A 125 -13.68 6.93 -5.88
C ASN A 125 -13.09 6.95 -7.30
N ASP A 126 -12.00 6.22 -7.56
CA ASP A 126 -11.41 6.11 -8.90
C ASP A 126 -12.18 5.16 -9.82
N LEU A 127 -12.62 3.98 -9.36
CA LEU A 127 -13.44 3.08 -10.19
C LEU A 127 -14.81 3.71 -10.48
N ASP A 128 -15.44 4.36 -9.50
CA ASP A 128 -16.69 5.09 -9.66
C ASP A 128 -16.52 6.26 -10.62
N ARG A 129 -15.44 7.05 -10.50
CA ARG A 129 -15.16 8.13 -11.45
C ARG A 129 -14.89 7.62 -12.85
N ILE A 130 -14.19 6.49 -13.01
CA ILE A 130 -13.91 5.90 -14.33
C ILE A 130 -15.20 5.35 -14.95
N LEU A 131 -15.97 4.54 -14.23
CA LEU A 131 -17.25 4.00 -14.72
C LEU A 131 -18.27 5.11 -14.99
N PHE A 132 -18.32 6.11 -14.13
CA PHE A 132 -19.21 7.27 -14.29
C PHE A 132 -18.80 8.15 -15.48
N ARG A 133 -17.50 8.47 -15.63
CA ARG A 133 -16.99 9.20 -16.79
C ARG A 133 -17.22 8.43 -18.08
N LEU A 134 -16.98 7.12 -18.10
CA LEU A 134 -17.16 6.30 -19.29
C LEU A 134 -18.63 6.16 -19.68
N ASN A 135 -19.55 6.05 -18.72
CA ASN A 135 -20.99 6.11 -18.99
C ASN A 135 -21.42 7.50 -19.53
N ARG A 136 -20.84 8.57 -18.96
CA ARG A 136 -21.09 9.94 -19.43
C ARG A 136 -20.58 10.14 -20.87
N THR A 137 -19.32 9.78 -21.14
CA THR A 137 -18.71 9.84 -22.47
C THR A 137 -19.43 8.93 -23.47
N ALA A 138 -19.88 7.74 -23.06
CA ALA A 138 -20.68 6.84 -23.91
C ALA A 138 -22.00 7.48 -24.36
N ASN A 139 -22.69 8.16 -23.44
CA ASN A 139 -23.95 8.83 -23.74
C ASN A 139 -23.76 10.19 -24.47
N GLU A 140 -22.70 10.94 -24.16
CA GLU A 140 -22.36 12.21 -24.83
C GLU A 140 -21.85 12.00 -26.27
N ALA A 141 -21.03 10.97 -26.51
CA ALA A 141 -20.51 10.66 -27.85
C ALA A 141 -21.55 9.99 -28.76
N ALA A 142 -22.54 9.28 -28.21
CA ALA A 142 -23.72 8.87 -28.98
C ALA A 142 -24.47 10.06 -29.59
N ALA A 143 -24.35 11.25 -29.00
CA ALA A 143 -24.91 12.49 -29.50
C ALA A 143 -23.95 13.31 -30.41
N SER A 144 -22.64 13.01 -30.46
CA SER A 144 -21.66 13.91 -31.12
C SER A 144 -20.44 13.25 -31.82
N ALA A 145 -20.35 11.92 -31.96
CA ALA A 145 -19.14 11.28 -32.48
C ALA A 145 -18.94 11.47 -34.00
N ASN A 146 -18.03 12.38 -34.37
CA ASN A 146 -17.70 12.71 -35.77
C ASN A 146 -16.41 12.05 -36.31
N ALA A 147 -15.52 11.50 -35.48
CA ALA A 147 -14.25 10.88 -35.91
C ALA A 147 -14.23 9.34 -35.77
N PRO A 148 -13.70 8.58 -36.76
CA PRO A 148 -13.63 7.11 -36.71
C PRO A 148 -12.71 6.54 -35.63
N GLU A 149 -11.59 7.20 -35.33
CA GLU A 149 -10.58 6.75 -34.36
C GLU A 149 -11.11 6.85 -32.92
N GLU A 150 -11.83 7.93 -32.58
CA GLU A 150 -12.50 8.08 -31.29
C GLU A 150 -13.60 7.03 -31.08
N LYS A 151 -14.35 6.69 -32.13
CA LYS A 151 -15.36 5.60 -32.08
C LYS A 151 -14.73 4.24 -31.83
N LEU A 152 -13.55 3.97 -32.37
CA LEU A 152 -12.85 2.70 -32.19
C LEU A 152 -12.33 2.56 -30.76
N LEU A 153 -11.60 3.56 -30.26
CA LEU A 153 -11.07 3.58 -28.89
C LEU A 153 -12.20 3.48 -27.84
N GLN A 154 -13.33 4.13 -28.12
CA GLN A 154 -14.53 4.04 -27.29
C GLN A 154 -15.13 2.64 -27.29
N LYS A 155 -15.24 2.00 -28.46
CA LYS A 155 -15.76 0.64 -28.58
C LYS A 155 -14.87 -0.36 -27.84
N GLU A 156 -13.55 -0.23 -27.95
CA GLU A 156 -12.58 -1.06 -27.20
C GLU A 156 -12.68 -0.86 -25.69
N THR A 157 -12.85 0.38 -25.23
CA THR A 157 -12.98 0.70 -23.80
C THR A 157 -14.29 0.14 -23.22
N LEU A 158 -15.41 0.29 -23.94
CA LEU A 158 -16.71 -0.27 -23.53
C LEU A 158 -16.72 -1.79 -23.58
N HIS A 159 -16.09 -2.40 -24.58
CA HIS A 159 -15.97 -3.85 -24.67
C HIS A 159 -15.18 -4.40 -23.48
N SER A 160 -14.03 -3.81 -23.16
CA SER A 160 -13.20 -4.20 -22.01
C SER A 160 -13.94 -4.09 -20.67
N LEU A 161 -14.77 -3.06 -20.49
CA LEU A 161 -15.61 -2.92 -19.28
C LEU A 161 -16.71 -3.96 -19.20
N THR A 162 -17.35 -4.26 -20.33
CA THR A 162 -18.40 -5.27 -20.41
C THR A 162 -17.83 -6.66 -20.08
N ASP A 163 -16.63 -6.95 -20.59
CA ASP A 163 -15.88 -8.19 -20.31
C ASP A 163 -15.55 -8.32 -18.82
N ILE A 164 -15.15 -7.23 -18.14
CA ILE A 164 -14.90 -7.24 -16.70
C ILE A 164 -16.19 -7.51 -15.91
N ILE A 165 -17.32 -6.90 -16.30
CA ILE A 165 -18.62 -7.05 -15.62
C ILE A 165 -19.25 -8.43 -15.90
N HIS A 166 -18.79 -9.13 -16.95
CA HIS A 166 -19.23 -10.49 -17.25
C HIS A 166 -18.86 -11.52 -16.17
N CYS A 167 -17.92 -11.22 -15.27
CA CYS A 167 -17.62 -12.05 -14.09
C CYS A 167 -18.78 -12.16 -13.09
N LEU A 168 -19.77 -11.24 -13.15
CA LEU A 168 -20.94 -11.23 -12.27
C LEU A 168 -22.05 -12.14 -12.80
N LYS A 169 -22.78 -12.80 -11.88
CA LYS A 169 -24.00 -13.57 -12.22
C LYS A 169 -25.05 -12.61 -12.79
N PRO A 170 -25.99 -13.07 -13.66
CA PRO A 170 -26.95 -12.18 -14.32
C PRO A 170 -27.71 -11.26 -13.36
N ARG A 171 -28.22 -11.78 -12.23
CA ARG A 171 -28.95 -10.98 -11.23
C ARG A 171 -28.04 -10.03 -10.43
N GLU A 172 -26.83 -10.46 -10.09
CA GLU A 172 -25.82 -9.61 -9.42
C GLU A 172 -25.40 -8.46 -10.34
N ARG A 173 -25.20 -8.76 -11.63
CA ARG A 173 -24.90 -7.80 -12.68
C ARG A 173 -25.99 -6.74 -12.81
N MET A 174 -27.25 -7.15 -12.92
CA MET A 174 -28.35 -6.18 -13.01
C MET A 174 -28.43 -5.27 -11.78
N ILE A 175 -28.22 -5.80 -10.57
CA ILE A 175 -28.18 -5.01 -9.34
C ILE A 175 -27.00 -4.03 -9.34
N PHE A 176 -25.83 -4.50 -9.77
CA PHE A 176 -24.63 -3.68 -9.93
C PHE A 176 -24.88 -2.57 -10.96
N GLU A 177 -25.31 -2.91 -12.16
CA GLU A 177 -25.63 -1.96 -13.23
C GLU A 177 -26.68 -0.93 -12.80
N SER A 178 -27.75 -1.37 -12.11
CA SER A 178 -28.77 -0.48 -11.57
C SER A 178 -28.22 0.51 -10.53
N HIS A 179 -27.22 0.11 -9.75
CA HIS A 179 -26.57 1.00 -8.79
C HIS A 179 -25.61 1.98 -9.47
N PHE A 180 -24.73 1.47 -10.35
CA PHE A 180 -23.61 2.24 -10.91
C PHE A 180 -23.97 3.02 -12.18
N PHE A 181 -24.77 2.45 -13.07
CA PHE A 181 -25.16 3.09 -14.33
C PHE A 181 -26.50 3.80 -14.24
N ASP A 182 -27.49 3.20 -13.56
CA ASP A 182 -28.82 3.81 -13.39
C ASP A 182 -28.94 4.74 -12.17
N GLN A 183 -27.91 4.78 -11.30
CA GLN A 183 -27.84 5.62 -10.09
C GLN A 183 -29.03 5.41 -9.12
N LEU A 184 -29.62 4.21 -9.12
CA LEU A 184 -30.69 3.85 -8.19
C LEU A 184 -30.11 3.66 -6.78
N SER A 185 -30.86 4.12 -5.78
CA SER A 185 -30.47 3.90 -4.40
C SER A 185 -30.61 2.42 -4.03
N PRO A 186 -29.84 1.92 -3.05
CA PRO A 186 -30.02 0.56 -2.53
C PRO A 186 -31.46 0.23 -2.12
N GLN A 187 -32.24 1.22 -1.66
CA GLN A 187 -33.65 1.07 -1.31
C GLN A 187 -34.56 0.98 -2.54
N GLU A 188 -34.26 1.68 -3.64
CA GLU A 188 -34.99 1.58 -4.91
C GLU A 188 -34.70 0.25 -5.60
N ILE A 189 -33.44 -0.18 -5.60
CA ILE A 189 -33.01 -1.50 -6.07
C ILE A 189 -33.66 -2.61 -5.23
N ALA A 190 -33.72 -2.44 -3.90
CA ALA A 190 -34.40 -3.38 -3.02
C ALA A 190 -35.87 -3.57 -3.40
N LYS A 191 -36.59 -2.47 -3.70
CA LYS A 191 -37.97 -2.53 -4.21
C LYS A 191 -38.05 -3.18 -5.59
N LEU A 192 -37.16 -2.82 -6.52
CA LEU A 192 -37.15 -3.34 -7.88
C LEU A 192 -36.89 -4.85 -7.95
N PHE A 193 -35.97 -5.35 -7.13
CA PHE A 193 -35.54 -6.76 -7.13
C PHE A 193 -36.20 -7.61 -6.04
N GLN A 194 -37.15 -7.04 -5.28
CA GLN A 194 -37.81 -7.67 -4.13
C GLN A 194 -36.82 -8.24 -3.10
N LEU A 195 -35.86 -7.40 -2.71
CA LEU A 195 -34.81 -7.72 -1.73
C LEU A 195 -34.90 -6.76 -0.53
N SER A 196 -34.21 -7.09 0.56
CA SER A 196 -33.96 -6.10 1.62
C SER A 196 -32.83 -5.15 1.22
N SER A 197 -32.86 -3.92 1.73
CA SER A 197 -31.79 -2.95 1.48
C SER A 197 -30.43 -3.51 1.92
N ALA A 198 -30.38 -4.23 3.05
CA ALA A 198 -29.17 -4.88 3.55
C ALA A 198 -28.62 -5.93 2.57
N ASN A 199 -29.49 -6.75 1.96
CA ASN A 199 -29.07 -7.74 0.96
C ASN A 199 -28.55 -7.05 -0.32
N VAL A 200 -29.15 -5.94 -0.73
CA VAL A 200 -28.65 -5.13 -1.85
C VAL A 200 -27.25 -4.58 -1.56
N TYR A 201 -27.01 -4.02 -0.36
CA TYR A 201 -25.68 -3.58 0.05
C TYR A 201 -24.65 -4.72 0.00
N GLN A 202 -25.02 -5.91 0.49
CA GLN A 202 -24.16 -7.09 0.43
C GLN A 202 -23.86 -7.54 -1.00
N ILE A 203 -24.85 -7.54 -1.89
CA ILE A 203 -24.67 -7.91 -3.30
C ILE A 203 -23.77 -6.89 -4.00
N ILE A 204 -23.97 -5.59 -3.79
CA ILE A 204 -23.14 -4.53 -4.36
C ILE A 204 -21.69 -4.68 -3.87
N SER A 205 -21.49 -4.84 -2.56
CA SER A 205 -20.16 -5.04 -1.96
C SER A 205 -19.43 -6.25 -2.54
N ARG A 206 -20.08 -7.42 -2.61
CA ARG A 206 -19.49 -8.65 -3.19
C ARG A 206 -19.23 -8.51 -4.69
N SER A 207 -20.15 -7.88 -5.42
CA SER A 207 -20.01 -7.66 -6.86
C SER A 207 -18.84 -6.73 -7.16
N ARG A 208 -18.64 -5.69 -6.34
CA ARG A 208 -17.46 -4.84 -6.43
C ARG A 208 -16.17 -5.64 -6.29
N LYS A 209 -16.06 -6.48 -5.24
CA LYS A 209 -14.84 -7.26 -5.00
C LYS A 209 -14.49 -8.13 -6.21
N LYS A 210 -15.50 -8.77 -6.83
CA LYS A 210 -15.34 -9.56 -8.05
C LYS A 210 -14.87 -8.72 -9.25
N VAL A 211 -15.49 -7.56 -9.48
CA VAL A 211 -15.15 -6.65 -10.60
C VAL A 211 -13.73 -6.09 -10.47
N ILE A 212 -13.31 -5.69 -9.26
CA ILE A 212 -11.94 -5.22 -9.02
C ILE A 212 -10.93 -6.33 -9.29
N GLN A 213 -11.18 -7.53 -8.76
CA GLN A 213 -10.30 -8.68 -8.97
C GLN A 213 -10.19 -9.04 -10.46
N GLU A 214 -11.31 -9.02 -11.18
CA GLU A 214 -11.34 -9.26 -12.62
C GLU A 214 -10.61 -8.17 -13.41
N LYS A 215 -10.78 -6.90 -13.05
CA LYS A 215 -10.05 -5.78 -13.66
C LYS A 215 -8.53 -5.96 -13.53
N ILE A 216 -8.05 -6.37 -12.35
CA ILE A 216 -6.61 -6.58 -12.14
C ILE A 216 -6.12 -7.75 -13.00
N ARG A 217 -6.86 -8.87 -13.04
CA ARG A 217 -6.55 -10.00 -13.92
C ARG A 217 -6.46 -9.58 -15.39
N VAL A 218 -7.48 -8.88 -15.90
CA VAL A 218 -7.50 -8.35 -17.28
C VAL A 218 -6.34 -7.38 -17.53
N THR A 219 -5.95 -6.58 -16.54
CA THR A 219 -4.81 -5.67 -16.65
C THR A 219 -3.50 -6.45 -16.80
N VAL A 220 -3.30 -7.52 -16.02
CA VAL A 220 -2.12 -8.40 -16.15
C VAL A 220 -2.12 -9.13 -17.49
N ASP A 221 -3.26 -9.67 -17.92
CA ASP A 221 -3.39 -10.33 -19.23
C ASP A 221 -3.15 -9.36 -20.39
N SER A 222 -3.62 -8.12 -20.27
CA SER A 222 -3.36 -7.04 -21.24
C SER A 222 -1.87 -6.67 -21.26
N TYR A 223 -1.21 -6.59 -20.10
CA TYR A 223 0.23 -6.37 -20.02
C TYR A 223 1.02 -7.50 -20.71
N MET A 224 0.65 -8.76 -20.47
CA MET A 224 1.25 -9.92 -21.15
C MET A 224 0.99 -9.92 -22.65
N LYS A 225 -0.22 -9.57 -23.07
CA LYS A 225 -0.56 -9.39 -24.49
C LYS A 225 0.28 -8.29 -25.13
N THR A 226 0.45 -7.17 -24.44
CA THR A 226 1.28 -6.05 -24.90
C THR A 226 2.73 -6.48 -25.10
N ARG A 227 3.32 -7.21 -24.13
CA ARG A 227 4.69 -7.76 -24.29
C ARG A 227 4.79 -8.69 -25.50
N ARG A 228 3.78 -9.54 -25.72
CA ARG A 228 3.71 -10.44 -26.89
C ARG A 228 3.61 -9.68 -28.21
N ASP A 229 2.71 -8.71 -28.29
CA ASP A 229 2.47 -7.92 -29.50
C ASP A 229 3.69 -7.04 -29.85
N MET A 230 4.44 -6.59 -28.83
CA MET A 230 5.72 -5.88 -28.99
C MET A 230 6.92 -6.79 -29.28
N GLY A 231 6.75 -8.12 -29.20
CA GLY A 231 7.84 -9.08 -29.42
C GLY A 231 8.92 -9.07 -28.34
N ILE A 232 8.61 -8.61 -27.12
CA ILE A 232 9.54 -8.51 -25.98
C ILE A 232 9.31 -9.62 -24.93
N MET A 233 8.59 -10.68 -25.31
CA MET A 233 8.42 -11.87 -24.47
C MET A 233 9.76 -12.57 -24.30
N SER A 234 10.12 -12.90 -23.07
CA SER A 234 11.40 -13.53 -22.79
C SER A 234 11.37 -14.44 -21.58
N LYS A 235 12.43 -15.22 -21.47
CA LYS A 235 12.79 -15.96 -20.27
C LYS A 235 14.14 -15.46 -19.82
N ARG A 236 14.23 -15.01 -18.58
CA ARG A 236 15.50 -14.56 -18.01
C ARG A 236 15.64 -15.14 -16.61
N ILE A 237 16.70 -15.89 -16.40
CA ILE A 237 17.05 -16.46 -15.10
C ILE A 237 18.50 -16.07 -14.87
N LEU A 238 18.74 -15.29 -13.83
CA LEU A 238 20.09 -14.93 -13.42
C LEU A 238 20.78 -16.13 -12.76
N ASP A 239 22.11 -16.19 -12.84
CA ASP A 239 22.89 -17.28 -12.25
C ASP A 239 22.88 -17.21 -10.72
N TYR A 240 21.86 -17.81 -10.12
CA TYR A 240 21.68 -17.93 -8.68
C TYR A 240 22.47 -19.14 -8.17
N GLY A 241 23.79 -18.97 -8.00
CA GLY A 241 24.71 -20.04 -7.62
C GLY A 241 24.46 -20.65 -6.22
N LYS A 242 25.13 -21.78 -5.93
CA LYS A 242 25.05 -22.45 -4.61
C LYS A 242 25.60 -21.60 -3.45
N GLU A 243 26.47 -20.65 -3.72
CA GLU A 243 27.02 -19.70 -2.73
C GLU A 243 26.02 -18.63 -2.26
N PHE A 244 24.82 -18.60 -2.85
CA PHE A 244 23.73 -17.72 -2.41
C PHE A 244 22.91 -18.32 -1.24
N HIS A 245 23.20 -19.56 -0.84
CA HIS A 245 22.53 -20.21 0.27
C HIS A 245 23.33 -19.95 1.54
N GLU A 246 22.70 -19.24 2.49
CA GLU A 246 23.20 -18.89 3.83
C GLU A 246 24.32 -17.82 3.86
N THR A 247 23.92 -16.54 3.77
CA THR A 247 24.79 -15.41 4.17
C THR A 247 25.05 -15.37 5.68
N GLY A 248 24.26 -16.12 6.46
CA GLY A 248 24.40 -16.26 7.91
C GLY A 248 23.75 -15.15 8.72
N THR A 249 23.12 -14.14 8.09
CA THR A 249 22.33 -13.12 8.80
C THR A 249 20.87 -13.53 8.97
N TRP A 250 20.28 -13.14 10.09
CA TRP A 250 18.84 -13.23 10.36
C TRP A 250 18.06 -12.04 9.80
N THR A 251 18.75 -11.00 9.30
CA THR A 251 18.11 -9.84 8.70
C THR A 251 17.90 -10.06 7.21
N THR A 252 16.73 -10.59 6.85
CA THR A 252 16.37 -11.00 5.47
C THR A 252 16.51 -9.85 4.45
N ALA A 253 16.15 -8.61 4.80
CA ALA A 253 16.35 -7.46 3.91
C ALA A 253 17.83 -7.22 3.56
N ALA A 254 18.71 -7.31 4.55
CA ALA A 254 20.15 -7.12 4.35
C ALA A 254 20.79 -8.29 3.61
N ASP A 255 20.32 -9.52 3.85
CA ASP A 255 20.69 -10.71 3.08
C ASP A 255 20.39 -10.50 1.58
N VAL A 256 19.16 -10.10 1.26
CA VAL A 256 18.75 -9.85 -0.13
C VAL A 256 19.53 -8.70 -0.75
N ILE A 257 19.73 -7.58 -0.05
CA ILE A 257 20.56 -6.46 -0.54
C ILE A 257 21.99 -6.94 -0.83
N TYR A 258 22.60 -7.70 0.08
CA TYR A 258 23.94 -8.25 -0.10
C TYR A 258 24.01 -9.18 -1.33
N LYS A 259 22.99 -10.02 -1.56
CA LYS A 259 22.86 -10.86 -2.75
C LYS A 259 22.71 -10.02 -4.03
N MET A 260 21.88 -8.97 -4.01
CA MET A 260 21.69 -8.05 -5.14
C MET A 260 23.00 -7.38 -5.55
N LEU A 261 23.81 -6.92 -4.59
CA LEU A 261 25.08 -6.24 -4.85
C LEU A 261 26.08 -7.10 -5.63
N ARG A 262 25.99 -8.43 -5.56
CA ARG A 262 26.86 -9.35 -6.33
C ARG A 262 26.65 -9.24 -7.84
N TYR A 263 25.50 -8.77 -8.27
CA TYR A 263 25.16 -8.49 -9.69
C TYR A 263 25.53 -7.08 -10.12
N THR A 264 26.16 -6.30 -9.23
CA THR A 264 26.65 -4.96 -9.51
C THR A 264 28.19 -4.95 -9.51
N ASP A 265 28.76 -3.84 -9.93
CA ASP A 265 30.20 -3.57 -9.81
C ASP A 265 30.64 -3.24 -8.38
N ARG A 266 29.69 -2.96 -7.48
CA ARG A 266 29.97 -2.63 -6.08
C ARG A 266 29.72 -3.84 -5.18
N LYS A 267 30.80 -4.44 -4.70
CA LYS A 267 30.76 -5.59 -3.78
C LYS A 267 31.15 -5.15 -2.39
N LEU A 268 30.19 -5.16 -1.47
CA LEU A 268 30.41 -4.89 -0.05
C LEU A 268 30.41 -6.21 0.73
N SER A 269 31.12 -6.25 1.85
CA SER A 269 30.97 -7.32 2.83
C SER A 269 29.59 -7.24 3.49
N LEU A 270 29.13 -8.32 4.13
CA LEU A 270 27.88 -8.31 4.86
C LEU A 270 27.89 -7.36 6.07
N PRO A 271 28.96 -7.25 6.89
CA PRO A 271 29.08 -6.19 7.90
C PRO A 271 28.91 -4.78 7.33
N MET A 272 29.51 -4.49 6.17
CA MET A 272 29.36 -3.19 5.52
C MET A 272 27.94 -2.94 5.00
N VAL A 273 27.26 -3.96 4.46
CA VAL A 273 25.84 -3.86 4.10
C VAL A 273 25.00 -3.59 5.35
N MET A 274 25.14 -4.40 6.40
CA MET A 274 24.40 -4.28 7.65
C MET A 274 24.57 -2.91 8.31
N GLY A 275 25.81 -2.42 8.39
CA GLY A 275 26.14 -1.12 8.95
C GLY A 275 25.61 0.04 8.11
N LEU A 276 26.02 0.15 6.83
CA LEU A 276 25.71 1.31 6.00
C LEU A 276 24.22 1.45 5.64
N THR A 277 23.50 0.33 5.56
CA THR A 277 22.04 0.36 5.36
C THR A 277 21.26 0.64 6.66
N GLY A 278 21.96 0.65 7.80
CA GLY A 278 21.41 0.90 9.13
C GLY A 278 20.76 -0.31 9.80
N HIS A 279 20.72 -1.48 9.16
CA HIS A 279 20.10 -2.68 9.72
C HIS A 279 20.79 -3.19 11.00
N ALA A 280 22.11 -3.01 11.13
CA ALA A 280 22.87 -3.38 12.32
C ALA A 280 22.42 -2.65 13.61
N PHE A 281 21.78 -1.49 13.46
CA PHE A 281 21.48 -0.55 14.56
C PHE A 281 20.02 -0.56 14.98
N ARG A 282 19.16 -1.25 14.22
CA ARG A 282 17.71 -1.20 14.42
C ARG A 282 17.26 -2.11 15.56
N ILE A 283 16.24 -1.66 16.26
CA ILE A 283 15.41 -2.46 17.17
C ILE A 283 13.98 -1.92 17.13
N ASN A 284 13.04 -2.84 17.00
CA ASN A 284 11.62 -2.56 16.87
C ASN A 284 10.88 -3.62 17.69
N ILE A 285 10.04 -3.18 18.62
CA ILE A 285 9.28 -4.05 19.51
C ILE A 285 7.81 -3.66 19.44
N VAL A 286 6.96 -4.64 19.17
CA VAL A 286 5.52 -4.50 19.34
C VAL A 286 5.18 -4.64 20.82
N PRO A 287 4.64 -3.59 21.48
CA PRO A 287 4.37 -3.62 22.91
C PRO A 287 3.46 -4.78 23.31
N LYS A 288 3.58 -5.21 24.57
CA LYS A 288 2.79 -6.27 25.24
C LYS A 288 3.03 -7.70 24.75
N SER A 289 3.26 -7.93 23.46
CA SER A 289 3.34 -9.29 22.91
C SER A 289 4.70 -9.69 22.35
N VAL A 290 5.59 -8.72 22.07
CA VAL A 290 6.84 -8.94 21.31
C VAL A 290 6.56 -9.74 20.04
N HIS A 291 5.66 -9.20 19.23
CA HIS A 291 5.17 -9.85 18.02
C HIS A 291 6.32 -10.21 17.06
N ILE A 292 6.16 -11.31 16.30
CA ILE A 292 7.18 -11.77 15.35
C ILE A 292 7.52 -10.72 14.28
N ALA A 293 6.57 -9.87 13.90
CA ALA A 293 6.79 -8.76 12.97
C ALA A 293 7.65 -7.61 13.55
N GLY A 294 8.11 -7.71 14.80
CA GLY A 294 8.96 -6.69 15.43
C GLY A 294 10.14 -6.28 14.55
N PRO A 295 11.03 -7.20 14.12
CA PRO A 295 12.22 -6.85 13.37
C PRO A 295 11.93 -6.16 12.02
N THR A 296 10.77 -6.47 11.41
CA THR A 296 10.28 -5.90 10.17
C THR A 296 9.26 -4.78 10.38
N GLY A 297 9.08 -4.30 11.62
CA GLY A 297 8.13 -3.24 11.99
C GLY A 297 8.63 -1.83 11.66
N TYR A 298 8.97 -1.56 10.40
CA TYR A 298 9.41 -0.25 9.92
C TYR A 298 8.90 0.05 8.51
N ASN A 299 8.93 1.32 8.09
CA ASN A 299 8.44 1.72 6.77
C ASN A 299 9.43 1.28 5.67
N PHE A 300 9.07 0.23 4.93
CA PHE A 300 9.93 -0.33 3.88
C PHE A 300 10.26 0.67 2.77
N SER A 301 9.28 1.50 2.39
CA SER A 301 9.40 2.50 1.32
C SER A 301 10.31 3.68 1.68
N GLU A 302 10.61 3.88 2.95
CA GLU A 302 11.55 4.89 3.41
C GLU A 302 12.91 4.28 3.76
N VAL A 303 12.90 3.19 4.55
CA VAL A 303 14.12 2.61 5.12
C VAL A 303 14.97 1.92 4.07
N LEU A 304 14.39 1.09 3.20
CA LEU A 304 15.17 0.28 2.26
C LEU A 304 15.77 1.13 1.13
N PRO A 305 15.04 2.06 0.48
CA PRO A 305 15.63 2.97 -0.51
C PRO A 305 16.72 3.86 0.08
N ARG A 306 16.52 4.38 1.31
CA ARG A 306 17.53 5.16 2.02
C ARG A 306 18.78 4.32 2.30
N GLY A 307 18.61 3.07 2.75
CA GLY A 307 19.71 2.14 2.96
C GLY A 307 20.50 1.87 1.67
N LEU A 308 19.82 1.65 0.54
CA LEU A 308 20.47 1.50 -0.77
C LEU A 308 21.19 2.77 -1.22
N HIS A 309 20.60 3.93 -0.96
CA HIS A 309 21.23 5.22 -1.23
C HIS A 309 22.54 5.34 -0.47
N ASN A 310 22.57 4.99 0.81
CA ASN A 310 23.78 5.03 1.63
C ASN A 310 24.90 4.15 1.05
N ILE A 311 24.58 3.04 0.38
CA ILE A 311 25.58 2.17 -0.25
C ILE A 311 25.84 2.50 -1.73
N GLY A 312 25.28 3.61 -2.24
CA GLY A 312 25.60 4.16 -3.56
C GLY A 312 24.63 3.77 -4.68
N PHE A 313 23.36 3.48 -4.36
CA PHE A 313 22.35 3.09 -5.34
C PHE A 313 21.03 3.85 -5.16
N HIS A 314 20.40 4.21 -6.27
CA HIS A 314 18.99 4.59 -6.26
C HIS A 314 18.12 3.33 -6.34
N ALA A 315 16.96 3.41 -5.69
CA ALA A 315 16.00 2.33 -5.65
C ALA A 315 14.63 2.82 -6.10
N LYS A 316 13.95 1.97 -6.87
CA LYS A 316 12.55 2.12 -7.20
C LYS A 316 11.74 1.11 -6.43
N VAL A 317 10.62 1.56 -5.88
CA VAL A 317 9.74 0.76 -5.03
C VAL A 317 8.33 0.71 -5.59
N ILE A 318 7.70 -0.46 -5.47
CA ILE A 318 6.26 -0.64 -5.54
C ILE A 318 5.79 -1.05 -4.15
N ASP A 319 4.94 -0.23 -3.55
CA ASP A 319 4.46 -0.41 -2.18
C ASP A 319 2.95 -0.62 -2.16
N GLY A 320 2.58 -1.79 -1.67
CA GLY A 320 1.23 -2.28 -1.44
C GLY A 320 1.06 -2.83 -0.02
N MET A 321 1.82 -2.29 0.95
CA MET A 321 1.80 -2.75 2.34
C MET A 321 0.56 -2.22 3.09
N SER A 322 0.10 -3.00 4.07
CA SER A 322 -0.89 -2.54 5.05
C SER A 322 -0.20 -1.61 6.06
N PRO A 323 -0.89 -0.55 6.54
CA PRO A 323 -0.35 0.30 7.60
C PRO A 323 -0.36 -0.38 8.99
N ASN A 324 -1.02 -1.54 9.11
CA ASN A 324 -1.17 -2.28 10.36
C ASN A 324 -0.40 -3.59 10.32
N ILE A 325 0.10 -4.01 11.48
CA ILE A 325 0.68 -5.35 11.68
C ILE A 325 -0.40 -6.40 11.45
N GLY A 326 -0.15 -7.33 10.52
CA GLY A 326 -1.01 -8.47 10.26
C GLY A 326 -1.05 -9.48 11.40
N GLU A 327 -1.91 -10.49 11.29
CA GLU A 327 -1.96 -11.57 12.27
C GLU A 327 -0.63 -12.35 12.31
N ASN A 328 -0.28 -12.90 13.47
CA ASN A 328 0.89 -13.76 13.61
C ASN A 328 0.71 -15.01 12.75
N SER A 329 1.42 -15.09 11.63
CA SER A 329 1.33 -16.18 10.66
C SER A 329 1.63 -17.55 11.25
N ASN A 330 2.44 -17.61 12.33
CA ASN A 330 2.79 -18.86 13.00
C ASN A 330 1.64 -19.45 13.82
N LEU A 331 0.63 -18.63 14.13
CA LEU A 331 -0.57 -19.07 14.83
C LEU A 331 -1.70 -19.48 13.87
N LEU A 332 -1.48 -19.33 12.55
CA LEU A 332 -2.46 -19.71 11.54
C LEU A 332 -2.40 -21.22 11.26
N ASP A 333 -3.55 -21.76 10.84
CA ASP A 333 -3.64 -23.15 10.37
C ASP A 333 -2.74 -23.34 9.12
N PRO A 334 -1.85 -24.36 9.08
CA PRO A 334 -0.97 -24.61 7.94
C PRO A 334 -1.70 -24.78 6.59
N SER A 335 -2.97 -25.19 6.60
CA SER A 335 -3.80 -25.27 5.39
C SER A 335 -4.10 -23.89 4.77
N LEU A 336 -3.94 -22.80 5.53
CA LEU A 336 -4.14 -21.42 5.09
C LEU A 336 -2.88 -20.78 4.50
N THR A 337 -1.72 -21.43 4.58
CA THR A 337 -0.44 -20.90 4.10
C THR A 337 0.04 -21.53 2.78
N GLY A 338 -0.63 -22.59 2.31
CA GLY A 338 -0.27 -23.28 1.06
C GLY A 338 -0.71 -22.57 -0.22
N LYS A 339 -0.15 -22.99 -1.36
CA LYS A 339 -0.45 -22.43 -2.71
C LYS A 339 -1.95 -22.45 -3.06
N ASP A 340 -2.67 -23.50 -2.64
CA ASP A 340 -4.12 -23.61 -2.88
C ASP A 340 -4.93 -22.55 -2.12
N ALA A 341 -4.44 -22.09 -0.97
CA ALA A 341 -5.03 -20.99 -0.22
C ALA A 341 -4.71 -19.64 -0.87
N MET A 342 -3.47 -19.46 -1.35
CA MET A 342 -3.04 -18.28 -2.11
C MET A 342 -3.94 -18.05 -3.33
N GLY A 343 -4.23 -19.13 -4.09
CA GLY A 343 -5.09 -19.07 -5.27
C GLY A 343 -6.53 -18.63 -5.00
N LYS A 344 -7.00 -18.64 -3.74
CA LYS A 344 -8.34 -18.18 -3.34
C LYS A 344 -8.37 -16.72 -2.86
N ARG A 345 -7.21 -16.11 -2.58
CA ARG A 345 -7.09 -14.72 -2.10
C ARG A 345 -7.37 -13.70 -3.19
N SER A 346 -7.51 -12.42 -2.84
CA SER A 346 -7.78 -11.37 -3.84
C SER A 346 -6.49 -11.08 -4.62
N ILE A 347 -6.59 -10.63 -5.88
CA ILE A 347 -5.40 -10.17 -6.61
C ILE A 347 -5.08 -8.75 -6.16
N HIS A 348 -3.82 -8.47 -5.85
CA HIS A 348 -3.38 -7.18 -5.37
C HIS A 348 -3.29 -6.13 -6.50
N ARG A 349 -3.70 -4.88 -6.23
CA ARG A 349 -3.80 -3.82 -7.27
C ARG A 349 -2.46 -3.42 -7.89
N GLU A 350 -1.39 -3.48 -7.09
CA GLU A 350 -0.04 -3.09 -7.53
C GLU A 350 0.65 -4.17 -8.36
N LEU A 351 0.04 -5.37 -8.49
CA LEU A 351 0.64 -6.50 -9.18
C LEU A 351 1.16 -6.17 -10.58
N PRO A 352 0.42 -5.47 -11.48
CA PRO A 352 0.93 -5.13 -12.80
C PRO A 352 2.20 -4.28 -12.75
N ARG A 353 2.28 -3.32 -11.81
CA ARG A 353 3.44 -2.42 -11.66
C ARG A 353 4.62 -3.15 -11.03
N ALA A 354 4.35 -4.05 -10.09
CA ALA A 354 5.36 -4.93 -9.49
C ALA A 354 5.99 -5.85 -10.54
N LEU A 355 5.18 -6.52 -11.36
CA LEU A 355 5.68 -7.35 -12.47
C LEU A 355 6.50 -6.50 -13.44
N ASP A 356 6.01 -5.35 -13.89
CA ASP A 356 6.77 -4.47 -14.79
C ASP A 356 8.12 -4.00 -14.20
N LEU A 357 8.19 -3.77 -12.88
CA LEU A 357 9.47 -3.47 -12.21
C LEU A 357 10.42 -4.68 -12.20
N ILE A 358 9.90 -5.87 -11.85
CA ILE A 358 10.64 -7.14 -11.84
C ILE A 358 11.26 -7.40 -13.22
N HIS A 359 10.46 -7.34 -14.29
CA HIS A 359 10.93 -7.60 -15.65
C HIS A 359 12.06 -6.64 -16.03
N ARG A 360 11.86 -5.33 -15.83
CA ARG A 360 12.86 -4.32 -16.18
C ARG A 360 14.19 -4.50 -15.46
N SER A 361 14.16 -4.83 -14.17
CA SER A 361 15.39 -5.03 -13.39
C SER A 361 16.11 -6.32 -13.79
N LEU A 362 15.36 -7.42 -13.95
CA LEU A 362 15.93 -8.69 -14.41
C LEU A 362 16.49 -8.57 -15.83
N ASP A 363 15.85 -7.80 -16.71
CA ASP A 363 16.34 -7.47 -18.06
C ASP A 363 17.64 -6.64 -18.04
N GLN A 364 17.94 -5.97 -16.93
CA GLN A 364 19.23 -5.31 -16.70
C GLN A 364 20.26 -6.23 -16.03
N GLY A 365 19.87 -7.44 -15.63
CA GLY A 365 20.75 -8.42 -15.03
C GLY A 365 20.85 -8.33 -13.51
N ILE A 366 19.95 -7.59 -12.86
CA ILE A 366 19.95 -7.38 -11.41
C ILE A 366 18.68 -8.02 -10.82
N PRO A 367 18.77 -8.85 -9.77
CA PRO A 367 17.60 -9.39 -9.11
C PRO A 367 16.89 -8.31 -8.28
N VAL A 368 15.66 -8.59 -7.86
CA VAL A 368 14.88 -7.65 -7.03
C VAL A 368 14.59 -8.22 -5.66
N LEU A 369 14.43 -7.32 -4.70
CA LEU A 369 13.94 -7.63 -3.35
C LEU A 369 12.41 -7.59 -3.39
N ALA A 370 11.77 -8.62 -2.83
CA ALA A 370 10.32 -8.69 -2.71
C ALA A 370 9.93 -9.17 -1.31
N TRP A 371 8.73 -8.79 -0.88
CA TRP A 371 8.15 -9.19 0.42
C TRP A 371 7.09 -10.27 0.22
N ASP A 372 7.00 -11.18 1.19
CA ASP A 372 5.92 -12.17 1.33
C ASP A 372 5.77 -13.07 0.10
N LEU A 373 6.88 -13.67 -0.36
CA LEU A 373 6.88 -14.58 -1.52
C LEU A 373 6.32 -15.95 -1.15
N PHE A 374 6.84 -16.54 -0.06
CA PHE A 374 6.46 -17.84 0.50
C PHE A 374 6.24 -17.77 2.03
N PHE A 375 6.93 -16.85 2.69
CA PHE A 375 6.91 -16.52 4.11
C PHE A 375 6.82 -15.00 4.24
N PRO A 376 6.24 -14.46 5.32
CA PRO A 376 6.17 -13.01 5.57
C PRO A 376 7.54 -12.43 5.96
N GLU A 377 8.47 -12.50 5.02
CA GLU A 377 9.87 -12.09 5.08
C GLU A 377 10.32 -11.51 3.72
N PHE A 378 11.57 -11.03 3.64
CA PHE A 378 12.15 -10.57 2.38
C PHE A 378 12.81 -11.71 1.60
N GLY A 379 12.50 -11.80 0.32
CA GLY A 379 13.06 -12.74 -0.63
C GLY A 379 13.64 -12.08 -1.88
N THR A 380 14.41 -12.87 -2.63
CA THR A 380 15.01 -12.48 -3.90
C THR A 380 14.21 -13.06 -5.06
N VAL A 381 13.78 -12.23 -6.00
CA VAL A 381 13.31 -12.68 -7.32
C VAL A 381 14.44 -12.51 -8.33
N TYR A 382 14.93 -13.63 -8.86
CA TYR A 382 16.12 -13.69 -9.72
C TYR A 382 15.84 -14.18 -11.14
N GLY A 383 14.57 -14.46 -11.47
CA GLY A 383 14.20 -14.82 -12.82
C GLY A 383 12.72 -14.75 -13.10
N TYR A 384 12.37 -14.76 -14.38
CA TYR A 384 11.01 -14.87 -14.89
C TYR A 384 10.96 -15.69 -16.17
N ASP A 385 9.79 -16.24 -16.46
CA ASP A 385 9.47 -16.95 -17.69
C ASP A 385 8.07 -16.51 -18.16
N ASP A 386 8.01 -15.71 -19.23
CA ASP A 386 6.76 -15.14 -19.75
C ASP A 386 5.83 -16.21 -20.38
N GLU A 387 6.39 -17.29 -20.92
CA GLU A 387 5.60 -18.35 -21.56
C GLU A 387 4.81 -19.14 -20.51
N THR A 388 5.46 -19.46 -19.39
CA THR A 388 4.87 -20.20 -18.28
C THR A 388 4.27 -19.32 -17.19
N ARG A 389 4.48 -17.99 -17.25
CA ARG A 389 4.04 -16.99 -16.27
C ARG A 389 4.56 -17.27 -14.85
N LEU A 390 5.83 -17.64 -14.75
CA LEU A 390 6.49 -18.00 -13.49
C LEU A 390 7.61 -17.03 -13.14
N LEU A 391 7.68 -16.64 -11.87
CA LEU A 391 8.84 -16.02 -11.24
C LEU A 391 9.71 -17.10 -10.60
N TYR A 392 11.03 -16.93 -10.67
CA TYR A 392 12.01 -17.73 -9.95
C TYR A 392 12.45 -16.95 -8.72
N ALA A 393 12.23 -17.52 -7.55
CA ALA A 393 12.41 -16.83 -6.28
C ALA A 393 13.13 -17.70 -5.24
N GLU A 394 13.79 -17.03 -4.32
CA GLU A 394 14.37 -17.61 -3.11
C GLU A 394 14.00 -16.76 -1.91
N GLU A 395 13.58 -17.39 -0.82
CA GLU A 395 13.27 -16.71 0.43
C GLU A 395 13.58 -17.65 1.60
N CYS A 396 14.39 -17.18 2.54
CA CYS A 396 14.80 -17.95 3.73
C CYS A 396 15.33 -19.37 3.40
N GLY A 397 16.13 -19.50 2.32
CA GLY A 397 16.71 -20.76 1.84
C GLY A 397 15.76 -21.60 0.97
N LYS A 398 14.49 -21.23 0.87
CA LYS A 398 13.52 -21.92 0.02
C LYS A 398 13.59 -21.38 -1.41
N VAL A 399 14.13 -22.20 -2.32
CA VAL A 399 14.17 -21.90 -3.75
C VAL A 399 12.99 -22.56 -4.46
N GLU A 400 12.07 -21.76 -4.99
CA GLU A 400 10.87 -22.26 -5.66
C GLU A 400 10.38 -21.27 -6.75
N THR A 401 9.51 -21.74 -7.64
CA THR A 401 8.82 -20.87 -8.60
C THR A 401 7.48 -20.37 -8.06
N LEU A 402 7.18 -19.09 -8.32
CA LEU A 402 5.93 -18.41 -7.95
C LEU A 402 5.19 -17.94 -9.21
N PRO A 403 3.94 -18.38 -9.45
CA PRO A 403 3.11 -17.83 -10.52
C PRO A 403 2.95 -16.31 -10.42
N PHE A 404 2.88 -15.62 -11.56
CA PHE A 404 2.74 -14.16 -11.60
C PHE A 404 1.55 -13.66 -10.77
N ASP A 405 0.43 -14.36 -10.83
CA ASP A 405 -0.80 -14.02 -10.12
C ASP A 405 -0.80 -14.42 -8.64
N HIS A 406 0.28 -15.00 -8.11
CA HIS A 406 0.46 -15.31 -6.69
C HIS A 406 1.35 -14.30 -5.95
N LEU A 407 2.05 -13.41 -6.65
CA LEU A 407 2.79 -12.32 -6.01
C LEU A 407 1.84 -11.43 -5.20
N GLY A 408 2.12 -11.28 -3.91
CA GLY A 408 1.30 -10.57 -2.93
C GLY A 408 -0.01 -11.23 -2.55
N ARG A 409 -0.07 -12.56 -2.66
CA ARG A 409 -1.21 -13.37 -2.20
C ARG A 409 -0.76 -14.41 -1.19
N SER A 410 0.40 -14.20 -0.57
CA SER A 410 0.81 -14.96 0.59
C SER A 410 0.01 -14.49 1.82
N VAL A 411 0.44 -14.84 3.02
CA VAL A 411 -0.35 -14.77 4.26
C VAL A 411 -0.87 -13.37 4.54
N LEU A 412 -0.10 -12.33 4.21
CA LEU A 412 -0.46 -10.95 4.52
C LEU A 412 -1.27 -10.25 3.41
N GLU A 413 -1.36 -10.86 2.22
CA GLU A 413 -1.96 -10.24 1.02
C GLU A 413 -1.32 -8.87 0.66
N GLU A 414 -0.02 -8.70 0.95
CA GLU A 414 0.74 -7.48 0.71
C GLU A 414 1.70 -7.61 -0.48
N ILE A 415 1.95 -6.52 -1.21
CA ILE A 415 3.03 -6.47 -2.21
C ILE A 415 4.03 -5.43 -1.80
N PHE A 416 5.31 -5.82 -1.71
CA PHE A 416 6.41 -4.86 -1.77
C PHE A 416 7.47 -5.40 -2.71
N VAL A 417 7.91 -4.57 -3.66
CA VAL A 417 9.01 -4.88 -4.58
C VAL A 417 9.95 -3.70 -4.67
N LEU A 418 11.25 -3.96 -4.53
CA LEU A 418 12.31 -2.99 -4.64
C LEU A 418 13.34 -3.45 -5.68
N ALA A 419 13.72 -2.52 -6.57
CA ALA A 419 14.76 -2.74 -7.57
C ALA A 419 15.77 -1.59 -7.55
N ILE A 420 17.04 -1.90 -7.83
CA ILE A 420 18.06 -0.88 -8.11
C ILE A 420 17.77 -0.25 -9.47
N ASP A 421 17.70 1.08 -9.55
CA ASP A 421 17.40 1.81 -10.78
C ASP A 421 18.44 2.87 -11.17
N GLY A 422 19.49 3.03 -10.36
CA GLY A 422 20.59 3.95 -10.64
C GLY A 422 21.73 3.84 -9.65
N LYS A 423 22.82 4.55 -9.91
CA LYS A 423 23.99 4.65 -9.03
C LYS A 423 24.12 6.05 -8.47
N VAL A 424 24.66 6.13 -7.26
CA VAL A 424 25.03 7.37 -6.57
C VAL A 424 26.51 7.28 -6.24
N ASP A 425 27.26 8.30 -6.63
CA ASP A 425 28.68 8.40 -6.27
C ASP A 425 28.79 9.00 -4.86
N LEU A 426 29.18 8.17 -3.90
CA LEU A 426 29.35 8.55 -2.50
C LEU A 426 30.69 8.04 -1.99
N THR A 427 31.45 8.91 -1.33
CA THR A 427 32.66 8.54 -0.61
C THR A 427 32.29 7.78 0.67
N LEU A 428 33.17 6.90 1.17
CA LEU A 428 32.92 6.14 2.40
C LEU A 428 32.52 7.04 3.60
N LYS A 429 33.11 8.24 3.67
CA LYS A 429 32.75 9.28 4.64
C LYS A 429 31.28 9.69 4.54
N GLN A 430 30.79 10.02 3.34
CA GLN A 430 29.39 10.40 3.10
C GLN A 430 28.44 9.23 3.41
N GLN A 431 28.83 8.01 3.06
CA GLN A 431 28.04 6.81 3.34
C GLN A 431 27.88 6.58 4.84
N LEU A 432 28.98 6.66 5.60
CA LEU A 432 28.95 6.54 7.04
C LEU A 432 28.08 7.64 7.65
N ARG A 433 28.24 8.88 7.21
CA ARG A 433 27.45 10.01 7.69
C ARG A 433 25.94 9.74 7.56
N LEU A 434 25.47 9.45 6.36
CA LEU A 434 24.05 9.18 6.09
C LEU A 434 23.51 8.00 6.91
N SER A 435 24.35 6.98 7.09
CA SER A 435 24.02 5.82 7.91
C SER A 435 23.87 6.18 9.39
N LEU A 436 24.82 6.94 9.97
CA LEU A 436 24.80 7.34 11.37
C LEU A 436 23.66 8.32 11.66
N GLU A 437 23.40 9.28 10.78
CA GLU A 437 22.26 10.19 10.90
C GLU A 437 20.93 9.41 10.98
N SER A 438 20.77 8.42 10.09
CA SER A 438 19.58 7.53 10.08
C SER A 438 19.50 6.65 11.34
N ALA A 439 20.64 6.15 11.83
CA ALA A 439 20.70 5.34 13.04
C ALA A 439 20.32 6.15 14.30
N ILE A 440 20.87 7.36 14.43
CA ILE A 440 20.57 8.30 15.51
C ILE A 440 19.09 8.66 15.50
N GLU A 441 18.52 8.97 14.33
CA GLU A 441 17.08 9.23 14.17
C GLU A 441 16.23 8.05 14.66
N HIS A 442 16.62 6.82 14.34
CA HIS A 442 15.94 5.61 14.78
C HIS A 442 16.05 5.42 16.31
N TYR A 443 17.26 5.55 16.88
CA TYR A 443 17.47 5.43 18.34
C TYR A 443 16.66 6.45 19.14
N GLU A 444 16.55 7.67 18.63
CA GLU A 444 15.79 8.77 19.23
C GLU A 444 14.28 8.70 18.93
N GLY A 445 13.82 7.67 18.20
CA GLY A 445 12.41 7.41 17.92
C GLY A 445 11.77 8.39 16.93
N ARG A 446 12.56 9.17 16.18
CA ARG A 446 12.08 10.19 15.24
C ARG A 446 11.69 9.64 13.87
N GLU A 447 12.17 8.45 13.52
CA GLU A 447 11.85 7.78 12.26
C GLU A 447 10.34 7.51 12.12
N SER A 448 9.81 7.48 10.89
CA SER A 448 8.38 7.24 10.59
C SER A 448 7.80 5.99 11.27
N ALA A 449 6.61 6.12 11.86
CA ALA A 449 5.95 5.11 12.68
C ALA A 449 4.98 4.24 11.87
N ILE A 450 5.46 3.57 10.82
CA ILE A 450 4.64 2.59 10.10
C ILE A 450 5.34 1.23 10.26
N PRO A 451 4.69 0.22 10.87
CA PRO A 451 3.34 0.24 11.46
C PRO A 451 3.23 1.09 12.76
N ALA A 452 2.07 1.72 12.99
CA ALA A 452 1.85 2.74 14.04
C ALA A 452 2.04 2.26 15.49
N ASN A 453 1.93 0.96 15.72
CA ASN A 453 2.00 0.36 17.06
C ASN A 453 3.40 -0.14 17.44
N CYS A 454 4.39 -0.09 16.55
CA CYS A 454 5.73 -0.55 16.85
C CYS A 454 6.55 0.54 17.56
N VAL A 455 7.17 0.20 18.69
CA VAL A 455 8.10 1.07 19.42
C VAL A 455 9.51 0.77 18.94
N LYS A 456 10.32 1.81 18.72
CA LYS A 456 11.63 1.71 18.08
C LYS A 456 12.74 2.36 18.88
N GLY A 457 13.98 2.05 18.53
CA GLY A 457 15.16 2.66 19.15
C GLY A 457 15.27 2.36 20.64
N LEU A 458 15.77 3.31 21.43
CA LEU A 458 16.01 3.11 22.87
C LEU A 458 14.73 2.81 23.65
N ALA A 459 13.59 3.35 23.23
CA ALA A 459 12.29 3.11 23.87
C ALA A 459 11.78 1.68 23.66
N ALA A 460 12.28 0.95 22.65
CA ALA A 460 11.87 -0.42 22.37
C ALA A 460 12.28 -1.38 23.50
N TYR A 461 13.39 -1.09 24.20
CA TYR A 461 13.81 -1.85 25.37
C TYR A 461 12.83 -1.74 26.53
N ASP A 462 12.26 -0.56 26.76
CA ASP A 462 11.24 -0.38 27.79
C ASP A 462 9.97 -1.16 27.44
N ALA A 463 9.53 -1.07 26.18
CA ALA A 463 8.39 -1.85 25.70
C ALA A 463 8.62 -3.38 25.80
N TRP A 464 9.86 -3.84 25.61
CA TRP A 464 10.22 -5.25 25.77
C TRP A 464 10.19 -5.67 27.26
N LEU A 465 10.77 -4.87 28.15
CA LEU A 465 10.73 -5.11 29.60
C LEU A 465 9.29 -5.17 30.12
N GLU A 466 8.44 -4.23 29.72
CA GLU A 466 7.01 -4.23 30.06
C GLU A 466 6.29 -5.48 29.53
N ALA A 467 6.62 -5.95 28.32
CA ALA A 467 6.03 -7.16 27.76
C ALA A 467 6.43 -8.43 28.53
N LEU A 468 7.69 -8.51 28.99
CA LEU A 468 8.19 -9.63 29.81
C LEU A 468 7.43 -9.73 31.15
N GLU A 469 7.09 -8.59 31.74
CA GLU A 469 6.29 -8.53 32.97
C GLU A 469 4.81 -8.84 32.75
N GLY A 470 4.30 -8.57 31.54
CA GLY A 470 2.90 -8.76 31.18
C GLY A 470 2.45 -10.22 31.01
N GLY A 471 3.37 -11.17 30.85
CA GLY A 471 3.08 -12.61 30.78
C GLY A 471 2.25 -13.06 29.56
N ALA A 472 2.26 -12.26 28.48
CA ALA A 472 1.50 -12.50 27.25
C ALA A 472 2.40 -12.65 26.01
N ILE A 473 3.67 -13.00 26.21
CA ILE A 473 4.64 -13.14 25.12
C ILE A 473 4.39 -14.45 24.37
N GLU A 474 4.32 -14.35 23.04
CA GLU A 474 4.32 -15.51 22.16
C GLU A 474 5.76 -16.05 22.01
N PRO A 475 6.05 -17.31 22.37
CA PRO A 475 7.42 -17.83 22.44
C PRO A 475 8.23 -17.72 21.15
N ASN A 476 7.64 -18.06 20.01
CA ASN A 476 8.36 -18.07 18.75
C ASN A 476 8.71 -16.65 18.29
N GLY A 477 7.74 -15.72 18.35
CA GLY A 477 7.95 -14.31 18.03
C GLY A 477 9.02 -13.65 18.90
N HIS A 478 9.03 -13.94 20.19
CA HIS A 478 10.09 -13.46 21.09
C HIS A 478 11.47 -13.99 20.73
N ALA A 479 11.59 -15.31 20.51
CA ALA A 479 12.85 -15.91 20.09
C ALA A 479 13.34 -15.40 18.73
N TYR A 480 12.43 -15.10 17.80
CA TYR A 480 12.76 -14.50 16.52
C TYR A 480 13.33 -13.09 16.67
N ASN A 481 12.67 -12.24 17.46
CA ASN A 481 13.17 -10.89 17.77
C ASN A 481 14.59 -10.93 18.38
N ILE A 482 14.82 -11.86 19.32
CA ILE A 482 16.16 -12.06 19.92
C ILE A 482 17.17 -12.50 18.86
N ALA A 483 16.83 -13.47 18.00
CA ALA A 483 17.73 -13.99 16.97
C ALA A 483 18.16 -12.89 15.99
N VAL A 484 17.21 -12.08 15.49
CA VAL A 484 17.50 -10.97 14.56
C VAL A 484 18.31 -9.87 15.26
N LEU A 485 17.96 -9.51 16.49
CA LEU A 485 18.69 -8.46 17.20
C LEU A 485 20.13 -8.90 17.56
N ARG A 486 20.30 -10.14 18.03
CA ARG A 486 21.63 -10.72 18.32
C ARG A 486 22.55 -10.65 17.11
N ASP A 487 22.00 -11.00 15.95
CA ASP A 487 22.68 -10.98 14.67
C ASP A 487 23.02 -9.54 14.22
N ALA A 488 22.06 -8.62 14.33
CA ALA A 488 22.27 -7.21 14.02
C ALA A 488 23.42 -6.60 14.86
N ARG A 489 23.49 -6.91 16.16
CA ARG A 489 24.55 -6.42 17.05
C ARG A 489 25.91 -7.06 16.79
N TYR A 490 25.96 -8.33 16.38
CA TYR A 490 27.19 -8.95 15.88
C TYR A 490 27.75 -8.18 14.67
N TYR A 491 26.89 -7.92 13.67
CA TYR A 491 27.31 -7.18 12.49
C TYR A 491 27.59 -5.70 12.77
N GLY A 492 26.97 -5.11 13.79
CA GLY A 492 27.34 -3.78 14.28
C GLY A 492 28.78 -3.73 14.78
N ALA A 493 29.21 -4.76 15.54
CA ALA A 493 30.58 -4.86 16.02
C ALA A 493 31.60 -5.04 14.87
N GLU A 494 31.31 -5.97 13.94
CA GLU A 494 32.18 -6.23 12.79
C GLU A 494 32.19 -5.07 11.79
N PHE A 495 31.09 -4.32 11.66
CA PHE A 495 31.02 -3.12 10.82
C PHE A 495 32.04 -2.07 11.27
N PHE A 496 32.05 -1.67 12.54
CA PHE A 496 33.00 -0.65 13.01
C PHE A 496 34.46 -1.11 12.94
N LYS A 497 34.70 -2.41 13.15
CA LYS A 497 36.03 -3.03 13.00
C LYS A 497 36.52 -3.01 11.55
N GLU A 498 35.65 -3.37 10.59
CA GLU A 498 35.96 -3.31 9.17
C GLU A 498 36.11 -1.86 8.69
N LEU A 499 35.23 -0.96 9.14
CA LEU A 499 35.25 0.47 8.83
C LEU A 499 36.58 1.10 9.24
N LYS A 500 37.07 0.82 10.45
CA LYS A 500 38.40 1.27 10.92
C LYS A 500 39.53 0.83 10.00
N GLN A 501 39.47 -0.38 9.46
CA GLN A 501 40.49 -0.90 8.54
C GLN A 501 40.39 -0.21 7.18
N ALA A 502 39.18 -0.10 6.65
CA ALA A 502 38.88 0.47 5.34
C ALA A 502 38.98 2.02 5.27
N TRP A 503 38.97 2.70 6.42
CA TRP A 503 38.94 4.17 6.46
C TRP A 503 40.17 4.81 5.77
N PRO A 504 40.02 5.89 4.99
CA PRO A 504 41.14 6.52 4.29
C PRO A 504 42.21 7.04 5.26
N LEU A 505 43.49 6.75 4.99
CA LEU A 505 44.61 7.14 5.87
C LEU A 505 44.69 8.66 6.09
N GLU A 506 44.41 9.43 5.04
CA GLU A 506 44.41 10.91 5.04
C GLU A 506 43.34 11.48 6.00
N GLU A 507 42.28 10.71 6.27
CA GLU A 507 41.12 11.09 7.09
C GLU A 507 41.12 10.39 8.46
N LYS A 508 42.13 9.56 8.78
CA LYS A 508 42.23 8.90 10.08
C LYS A 508 42.73 9.86 11.14
N SER A 509 42.03 9.90 12.28
CA SER A 509 42.55 10.46 13.53
C SER A 509 42.57 9.40 14.63
N GLU A 510 43.43 9.58 15.64
CA GLU A 510 43.47 8.69 16.80
C GLU A 510 42.13 8.66 17.54
N GLU A 511 41.48 9.82 17.64
CA GLU A 511 40.18 9.97 18.28
C GLU A 511 39.06 9.24 17.53
N LEU A 512 38.98 9.39 16.20
CA LEU A 512 38.01 8.68 15.37
C LEU A 512 38.22 7.15 15.45
N THR A 513 39.48 6.73 15.42
CA THR A 513 39.85 5.31 15.52
C THR A 513 39.46 4.73 16.88
N ARG A 514 39.66 5.49 17.96
CA ARG A 514 39.23 5.12 19.32
C ARG A 514 37.71 4.95 19.39
N HIS A 515 36.94 5.86 18.79
CA HIS A 515 35.48 5.75 18.76
C HIS A 515 35.00 4.54 17.94
N PHE A 516 35.66 4.20 16.83
CA PHE A 516 35.35 2.94 16.12
C PHE A 516 35.61 1.71 16.99
N ASP A 517 36.72 1.65 17.72
CA ASP A 517 37.01 0.55 18.64
C ASP A 517 36.00 0.47 19.79
N GLU A 518 35.63 1.62 20.35
CA GLU A 518 34.64 1.74 21.42
C GLU A 518 33.25 1.27 20.98
N ALA A 519 32.77 1.75 19.82
CA ALA A 519 31.49 1.31 19.26
C ALA A 519 31.50 -0.20 18.97
N SER A 520 32.58 -0.72 18.40
CA SER A 520 32.74 -2.16 18.14
C SER A 520 32.67 -3.00 19.43
N ALA A 521 33.39 -2.59 20.47
CA ALA A 521 33.39 -3.27 21.77
C ALA A 521 32.02 -3.23 22.47
N LEU A 522 31.32 -2.10 22.40
CA LEU A 522 29.97 -1.97 22.96
C LEU A 522 28.97 -2.90 22.24
N TYR A 523 28.98 -2.92 20.90
CA TYR A 523 28.14 -3.84 20.13
C TYR A 523 28.44 -5.31 20.43
N GLN A 524 29.73 -5.67 20.58
CA GLN A 524 30.14 -7.01 20.98
C GLN A 524 29.59 -7.39 22.37
N GLY A 525 29.65 -6.48 23.34
CA GLY A 525 29.08 -6.71 24.67
C GLY A 525 27.55 -6.88 24.65
N MET A 526 26.84 -6.20 23.75
CA MET A 526 25.40 -6.42 23.54
C MET A 526 25.13 -7.79 22.93
N HIS A 527 25.91 -8.17 21.91
CA HIS A 527 25.80 -9.47 21.25
C HIS A 527 25.95 -10.63 22.23
N GLU A 528 26.93 -10.57 23.15
CA GLU A 528 27.15 -11.59 24.17
C GLU A 528 25.93 -11.78 25.09
N LYS A 529 25.32 -10.67 25.54
CA LYS A 529 24.09 -10.72 26.35
C LYS A 529 22.90 -11.26 25.56
N LEU A 530 22.79 -10.89 24.29
CA LEU A 530 21.76 -11.39 23.39
C LEU A 530 21.95 -12.88 23.05
N ASP A 531 23.19 -13.38 23.06
CA ASP A 531 23.49 -14.79 22.89
C ASP A 531 23.10 -15.62 24.14
N GLU A 532 23.26 -15.05 25.33
CA GLU A 532 22.67 -15.62 26.56
C GLU A 532 21.13 -15.67 26.47
N LEU A 533 20.47 -14.57 26.06
CA LEU A 533 19.03 -14.56 25.82
C LEU A 533 18.58 -15.59 24.78
N HIS A 534 19.34 -15.73 23.69
CA HIS A 534 19.03 -16.70 22.64
C HIS A 534 19.14 -18.15 23.14
N ARG A 535 20.07 -18.44 24.05
CA ARG A 535 20.16 -19.77 24.68
C ARG A 535 18.99 -20.07 25.60
N LEU A 536 18.43 -19.05 26.26
CA LEU A 536 17.21 -19.18 27.07
C LEU A 536 15.96 -19.35 26.20
N PHE A 537 15.90 -18.65 25.07
CA PHE A 537 14.77 -18.64 24.14
C PHE A 537 15.23 -18.99 22.71
N PRO A 538 15.61 -20.25 22.44
CA PRO A 538 16.12 -20.64 21.13
C PRO A 538 15.01 -20.61 20.09
N PHE A 539 15.30 -20.05 18.91
CA PHE A 539 14.38 -20.11 17.77
C PHE A 539 14.54 -21.45 17.03
N PRO A 540 13.44 -22.11 16.59
CA PRO A 540 12.04 -21.70 16.67
C PRO A 540 11.29 -22.12 17.94
N GLN A 541 11.93 -22.79 18.90
CA GLN A 541 11.24 -23.38 20.05
C GLN A 541 10.67 -22.35 21.03
N GLY A 542 11.26 -21.16 21.12
CA GLY A 542 10.76 -20.05 21.91
C GLY A 542 11.02 -20.12 23.43
N GLY A 543 11.28 -21.31 23.97
CA GLY A 543 11.44 -21.52 25.41
C GLY A 543 10.13 -21.26 26.18
N GLN A 544 10.26 -20.82 27.44
CA GLN A 544 9.11 -20.46 28.29
C GLN A 544 9.19 -18.97 28.70
N PRO A 545 8.91 -18.03 27.80
CA PRO A 545 9.09 -16.59 28.05
C PRO A 545 8.15 -16.01 29.11
N ASN A 546 7.12 -16.76 29.51
CA ASN A 546 6.16 -16.35 30.54
C ASN A 546 6.41 -17.08 31.88
N ASP A 547 7.44 -17.92 32.00
CA ASP A 547 7.82 -18.55 33.27
C ASP A 547 8.53 -17.53 34.19
N PRO A 548 8.16 -17.41 35.48
CA PRO A 548 8.73 -16.38 36.36
C PRO A 548 10.25 -16.44 36.57
N LEU A 549 10.89 -17.61 36.45
CA LEU A 549 12.35 -17.71 36.52
C LEU A 549 12.97 -17.19 35.22
N ALA A 550 12.46 -17.66 34.08
CA ALA A 550 12.91 -17.22 32.76
C ALA A 550 12.73 -15.71 32.57
N VAL A 551 11.60 -15.14 33.01
CA VAL A 551 11.34 -13.68 32.98
C VAL A 551 12.37 -12.91 33.79
N ARG A 552 12.72 -13.37 35.01
CA ARG A 552 13.72 -12.68 35.84
C ARG A 552 15.09 -12.65 35.20
N GLU A 553 15.52 -13.77 34.62
CA GLU A 553 16.81 -13.89 33.94
C GLU A 553 16.82 -13.02 32.67
N ALA A 554 15.76 -13.11 31.85
CA ALA A 554 15.62 -12.32 30.64
C ALA A 554 15.65 -10.81 30.93
N ARG A 555 14.92 -10.37 31.96
CA ARG A 555 14.86 -8.97 32.37
C ARG A 555 16.23 -8.43 32.75
N GLY A 556 17.01 -9.18 33.53
CA GLY A 556 18.38 -8.80 33.90
C GLY A 556 19.31 -8.64 32.69
N LEU A 557 19.16 -9.50 31.67
CA LEU A 557 19.93 -9.39 30.43
C LEU A 557 19.52 -8.18 29.60
N VAL A 558 18.21 -7.96 29.40
CA VAL A 558 17.67 -6.81 28.63
C VAL A 558 18.01 -5.47 29.31
N GLU A 559 17.87 -5.37 30.64
CA GLU A 559 18.28 -4.20 31.42
C GLU A 559 19.77 -3.89 31.28
N GLY A 560 20.60 -4.93 31.15
CA GLY A 560 22.03 -4.80 30.92
C GLY A 560 22.43 -4.34 29.51
N ILE A 561 21.54 -4.46 28.51
CA ILE A 561 21.82 -4.07 27.12
C ILE A 561 21.57 -2.58 26.91
N LYS A 562 20.47 -2.04 27.45
CA LYS A 562 20.05 -0.64 27.21
C LYS A 562 21.14 0.41 27.51
N PRO A 563 21.93 0.33 28.59
CA PRO A 563 23.01 1.28 28.85
C PRO A 563 24.15 1.22 27.82
N LEU A 564 24.40 0.05 27.21
CA LEU A 564 25.38 -0.09 26.14
C LEU A 564 24.88 0.59 24.87
N GLU A 565 23.59 0.45 24.55
CA GLU A 565 22.95 1.14 23.42
C GLU A 565 23.04 2.65 23.55
N SER A 566 22.76 3.19 24.74
CA SER A 566 22.89 4.62 25.00
C SER A 566 24.34 5.11 24.82
N GLN A 567 25.34 4.31 25.23
CA GLN A 567 26.75 4.66 25.02
C GLN A 567 27.13 4.62 23.54
N VAL A 568 26.62 3.65 22.78
CA VAL A 568 26.82 3.60 21.33
C VAL A 568 26.21 4.82 20.65
N LEU A 569 25.00 5.23 21.05
CA LEU A 569 24.36 6.42 20.49
C LEU A 569 25.24 7.66 20.65
N GLU A 570 25.83 7.87 21.84
CA GLU A 570 26.76 8.97 22.06
C GLU A 570 28.04 8.81 21.25
N CYS A 571 28.59 7.59 21.16
CA CYS A 571 29.75 7.30 20.31
C CYS A 571 29.47 7.62 18.82
N MET A 572 28.29 7.29 18.31
CA MET A 572 27.87 7.61 16.94
C MET A 572 27.78 9.13 16.72
N LYS A 573 27.30 9.90 17.71
CA LYS A 573 27.26 11.37 17.64
C LYS A 573 28.66 11.97 17.60
N GLU A 574 29.59 11.46 18.40
CA GLU A 574 30.99 11.90 18.38
C GLU A 574 31.67 11.56 17.04
N ILE A 575 31.46 10.36 16.52
CA ILE A 575 31.95 9.98 15.17
C ILE A 575 31.40 10.93 14.11
N LEU A 576 30.10 11.21 14.14
CA LEU A 576 29.44 12.11 13.21
C LEU A 576 30.02 13.53 13.28
N ALA A 577 30.30 14.03 14.48
CA ALA A 577 30.94 15.33 14.68
C ALA A 577 32.38 15.37 14.15
N LEU A 578 33.15 14.28 14.31
CA LEU A 578 34.54 14.18 13.88
C LEU A 578 34.69 14.06 12.36
N ILE A 579 33.78 13.34 11.69
CA ILE A 579 33.80 13.29 10.22
C ILE A 579 33.31 14.63 9.64
N GLY A 580 32.41 15.35 10.30
CA GLY A 580 31.91 16.64 9.81
C GLY A 580 31.05 16.52 8.56
N ASP A 581 30.78 17.66 7.91
CA ASP A 581 29.96 17.74 6.69
C ASP A 581 30.63 17.14 5.45
#